data_AF-F3ZGN1-F1
#
_entry.id   AF-F3ZGN1-F1
#
_cell.length_a   1.000
_cell.length_b   1.000
_cell.length_c   1.000
_cell.angle_alpha   90.00
_cell.angle_beta   90.00
_cell.angle_gamma   90.00
#
_symmetry.space_group_name_H-M   'P 1'
#
loop_
_entity.id
_entity.type
_entity.pdbx_description
1 polymer ?
#
loop_
_entity_poly.entity_id
_entity_poly.type
_entity_poly.pdbx_seq_one_letter_code
_entity_poly.pdbx_strand_id
1 'polypeptide(L)'
;MVDNERMDVPGLLESASLLVSEETATENDITVRDIWDYLVHDEWEIALGLLEELGDGRSLPLAFWEKLADAAEQLRLERSAAWCHWRCSETRNGVIRADLTLRPAAEARRTTPVSGAGVLRPMWDIGHLSPTGGRAVSVARLWVEDMPYLEPGERATVRLVPLTPSHWTHVQPGQQINMHEDRTVAGTAVILEVHRPAAARPAG
;
A
#
# COMPACT_ATOMS: atom_id res chain seq x y z
N MET A 1 -33.43 3.59 -9.65
CA MET A 1 -32.46 2.68 -10.28
C MET A 1 -31.66 3.57 -11.21
N VAL A 2 -30.60 4.17 -10.68
CA VAL A 2 -29.74 5.07 -11.46
C VAL A 2 -28.71 4.16 -12.11
N ASP A 3 -28.72 4.11 -13.43
CA ASP A 3 -27.63 3.50 -14.19
C ASP A 3 -26.36 4.24 -13.81
N ASN A 4 -25.55 3.61 -12.96
CA ASN A 4 -24.19 4.06 -12.70
C ASN A 4 -23.42 3.69 -13.97
N GLU A 5 -23.34 4.60 -14.95
CA GLU A 5 -22.49 4.45 -16.13
C GLU A 5 -21.11 3.96 -15.65
N ARG A 6 -20.86 2.67 -15.85
CA ARG A 6 -19.56 2.09 -15.55
C ARG A 6 -18.64 2.64 -16.62
N MET A 7 -17.86 3.65 -16.25
CA MET A 7 -16.87 4.23 -17.14
C MET A 7 -15.95 3.14 -17.67
N ASP A 8 -15.64 3.22 -18.95
CA ASP A 8 -14.69 2.33 -19.60
C ASP A 8 -13.26 2.68 -19.21
N VAL A 9 -12.32 1.81 -19.58
CA VAL A 9 -10.90 1.97 -19.23
C VAL A 9 -10.34 3.32 -19.67
N PRO A 10 -10.54 3.80 -20.91
CA PRO A 10 -10.09 5.13 -21.31
C PRO A 10 -10.65 6.24 -20.43
N GLY A 11 -11.97 6.30 -20.24
CA GLY A 11 -12.59 7.35 -19.43
C GLY A 11 -12.09 7.37 -17.98
N LEU A 12 -11.81 6.20 -17.40
CA LEU A 12 -11.22 6.07 -16.07
C LEU A 12 -9.81 6.65 -15.99
N LEU A 13 -8.94 6.30 -16.95
CA LEU A 13 -7.55 6.75 -16.98
C LEU A 13 -7.43 8.25 -17.32
N GLU A 14 -8.25 8.75 -18.24
CA GLU A 14 -8.36 10.18 -18.54
C GLU A 14 -8.76 10.97 -17.30
N SER A 15 -9.82 10.52 -16.62
CA SER A 15 -10.32 11.18 -15.42
C SER A 15 -9.34 11.11 -14.25
N ALA A 16 -8.53 10.06 -14.16
CA ALA A 16 -7.46 9.98 -13.18
C ALA A 16 -6.32 10.95 -13.51
N SER A 17 -5.94 11.07 -14.78
CA SER A 17 -4.88 11.98 -15.25
C SER A 17 -5.19 13.44 -14.90
N LEU A 18 -6.47 13.85 -14.98
CA LEU A 18 -6.93 15.19 -14.59
C LEU A 18 -6.79 15.51 -13.10
N LEU A 19 -6.57 14.51 -12.25
CA LEU A 19 -6.35 14.69 -10.80
C LEU A 19 -4.86 14.84 -10.45
N VAL A 20 -3.99 14.77 -11.45
CA VAL A 20 -2.54 15.02 -11.32
C VAL A 20 -2.24 16.40 -11.86
N SER A 21 -1.40 17.17 -11.16
CA SER A 21 -0.99 18.50 -11.64
C SER A 21 -0.11 18.37 -12.89
N GLU A 22 -0.31 19.22 -13.90
CA GLU A 22 0.44 19.17 -15.17
C GLU A 22 1.96 19.37 -15.00
N GLU A 23 2.40 20.07 -13.95
CA GLU A 23 3.82 20.28 -13.62
C GLU A 23 4.47 19.03 -12.97
N THR A 24 3.71 17.95 -12.83
CA THR A 24 4.16 16.71 -12.19
C THR A 24 4.87 15.82 -13.20
N ALA A 25 6.14 15.51 -12.94
CA ALA A 25 6.89 14.48 -13.64
C ALA A 25 7.23 13.29 -12.72
N THR A 26 7.38 12.09 -13.30
CA THR A 26 7.99 10.93 -12.62
C THR A 26 9.50 11.15 -12.44
N GLU A 27 10.19 10.19 -11.80
CA GLU A 27 11.66 10.19 -11.73
C GLU A 27 12.33 10.13 -13.12
N ASN A 28 11.61 9.61 -14.12
CA ASN A 28 12.05 9.51 -15.51
C ASN A 28 11.63 10.70 -16.39
N ASP A 29 11.29 11.84 -15.80
CA ASP A 29 10.76 13.05 -16.48
C ASP A 29 9.46 12.82 -17.27
N ILE A 30 8.71 11.74 -16.99
CA ILE A 30 7.43 11.45 -17.66
C ILE A 30 6.34 12.33 -17.05
N THR A 31 5.64 13.07 -17.91
CA THR A 31 4.59 14.01 -17.52
C THR A 31 3.20 13.46 -17.80
N VAL A 32 2.18 14.15 -17.28
CA VAL A 32 0.76 13.88 -17.63
C VAL A 32 0.53 13.96 -19.14
N ARG A 33 1.29 14.80 -19.86
CA ARG A 33 1.19 14.94 -21.31
C ARG A 33 1.60 13.66 -22.04
N ASP A 34 2.65 12.99 -21.57
CA ASP A 34 3.11 11.74 -22.19
C ASP A 34 2.07 10.63 -21.99
N ILE A 35 1.35 10.62 -20.85
CA ILE A 35 0.24 9.69 -20.60
C ILE A 35 -0.89 9.85 -21.62
N TRP A 36 -1.21 11.08 -22.02
CA TRP A 36 -2.22 11.32 -23.04
C TRP A 36 -1.86 10.68 -24.39
N ASP A 37 -0.57 10.69 -24.75
CA ASP A 37 -0.12 10.03 -25.98
C ASP A 37 -0.39 8.52 -25.90
N TYR A 38 -0.11 7.86 -24.77
CA TYR A 38 -0.43 6.43 -24.57
C TYR A 38 -1.94 6.15 -24.65
N LEU A 39 -2.78 7.01 -24.07
CA LEU A 39 -4.23 6.84 -24.07
C LEU A 39 -4.81 6.91 -25.49
N VAL A 40 -4.32 7.84 -26.32
CA VAL A 40 -4.77 8.00 -27.72
C VAL A 40 -4.37 6.83 -28.61
N HIS A 41 -3.32 6.09 -28.25
CA HIS A 41 -2.81 4.94 -29.01
C HIS A 41 -3.31 3.58 -28.47
N ASP A 42 -4.33 3.58 -27.59
CA ASP A 42 -4.88 2.38 -26.94
C ASP A 42 -3.88 1.61 -26.05
N GLU A 43 -2.80 2.27 -25.61
CA GLU A 43 -1.75 1.69 -24.77
C GLU A 43 -2.10 1.79 -23.27
N TRP A 44 -3.29 1.31 -22.91
CA TRP A 44 -3.91 1.54 -21.59
C TRP A 44 -3.17 0.91 -20.42
N GLU A 45 -2.53 -0.26 -20.61
CA GLU A 45 -1.72 -0.89 -19.56
C GLU A 45 -0.48 -0.06 -19.23
N ILE A 46 0.14 0.57 -20.25
CA ILE A 46 1.29 1.45 -20.08
C ILE A 46 0.86 2.73 -19.39
N ALA A 47 -0.23 3.36 -19.86
CA ALA A 47 -0.78 4.56 -19.25
C ALA A 47 -1.13 4.34 -17.76
N LEU A 48 -1.70 3.18 -17.42
CA LEU A 48 -1.99 2.81 -16.04
C LEU A 48 -0.71 2.71 -15.21
N GLY A 49 0.31 1.98 -15.68
CA GLY A 49 1.57 1.84 -14.96
C GLY A 49 2.28 3.18 -14.71
N LEU A 50 2.24 4.08 -15.68
CA LEU A 50 2.80 5.43 -15.54
C LEU A 50 2.04 6.28 -14.52
N LEU A 51 0.70 6.17 -14.48
CA LEU A 51 -0.11 6.83 -13.47
C LEU A 51 0.17 6.26 -12.06
N GLU A 52 0.39 4.95 -11.93
CA GLU A 52 0.81 4.33 -10.66
C GLU A 52 2.15 4.90 -10.18
N GLU A 53 3.15 4.99 -11.07
CA GLU A 53 4.48 5.55 -10.79
C GLU A 53 4.40 7.02 -10.36
N LEU A 54 3.62 7.84 -11.07
CA LEU A 54 3.39 9.24 -10.70
C LEU A 54 2.80 9.39 -9.30
N GLY A 55 1.96 8.45 -8.89
CA GLY A 55 1.27 8.47 -7.60
C GLY A 55 2.05 7.87 -6.43
N ASP A 56 2.96 6.92 -6.65
CA ASP A 56 3.57 6.12 -5.56
C ASP A 56 4.32 7.00 -4.54
N GLY A 57 5.02 8.03 -5.00
CA GLY A 57 5.74 8.98 -4.13
C GLY A 57 4.90 10.13 -3.56
N ARG A 58 3.59 10.22 -3.87
CA ARG A 58 2.79 11.45 -3.66
C ARG A 58 1.50 11.19 -2.89
N SER A 59 1.03 12.21 -2.17
CA SER A 59 -0.31 12.18 -1.55
C SER A 59 -1.38 12.63 -2.56
N LEU A 60 -1.69 11.77 -3.53
CA LEU A 60 -2.77 12.02 -4.49
C LEU A 60 -4.16 11.80 -3.86
N PRO A 61 -5.22 12.43 -4.40
CA PRO A 61 -6.59 12.27 -3.88
C PRO A 61 -7.08 10.81 -3.93
N LEU A 62 -7.96 10.43 -3.01
CA LEU A 62 -8.56 9.09 -2.98
C LEU A 62 -9.23 8.72 -4.33
N ALA A 63 -9.92 9.67 -4.94
CA ALA A 63 -10.64 9.48 -6.20
C ALA A 63 -9.73 9.18 -7.40
N PHE A 64 -8.42 9.46 -7.29
CA PHE A 64 -7.42 9.04 -8.26
C PHE A 64 -7.22 7.53 -8.18
N TRP A 65 -6.84 7.03 -7.01
CA TRP A 65 -6.57 5.62 -6.77
C TRP A 65 -7.80 4.72 -6.99
N GLU A 66 -9.01 5.21 -6.68
CA GLU A 66 -10.26 4.49 -6.97
C GLU A 66 -10.45 4.26 -8.48
N LYS A 67 -10.14 5.26 -9.33
CA LYS A 67 -10.24 5.12 -10.79
C LYS A 67 -9.20 4.16 -11.36
N LEU A 68 -7.95 4.23 -10.88
CA LEU A 68 -6.91 3.30 -11.31
C LEU A 68 -7.24 1.87 -10.89
N ALA A 69 -7.80 1.67 -9.70
CA ALA A 69 -8.24 0.35 -9.25
C ALA A 69 -9.31 -0.22 -10.20
N ASP A 70 -10.33 0.57 -10.52
CA ASP A 70 -11.40 0.17 -11.44
C ASP A 70 -10.86 -0.14 -12.85
N ALA A 71 -9.90 0.66 -13.35
CA ALA A 71 -9.26 0.45 -14.65
C ALA A 71 -8.41 -0.84 -14.66
N ALA A 72 -7.59 -1.05 -13.62
CA ALA A 72 -6.78 -2.25 -13.46
C ALA A 72 -7.63 -3.53 -13.38
N GLU A 73 -8.78 -3.47 -12.69
CA GLU A 73 -9.72 -4.58 -12.64
C GLU A 73 -10.33 -4.91 -14.01
N GLN A 74 -10.70 -3.89 -14.80
CA GLN A 74 -11.22 -4.09 -16.15
C GLN A 74 -10.17 -4.65 -17.10
N LEU A 75 -8.91 -4.22 -16.97
CA LEU A 75 -7.74 -4.74 -17.69
C LEU A 75 -7.24 -6.09 -17.15
N ARG A 76 -7.78 -6.58 -16.03
CA ARG A 76 -7.35 -7.82 -15.34
C ARG A 76 -5.90 -7.79 -14.86
N LEU A 77 -5.41 -6.62 -14.51
CA LEU A 77 -4.09 -6.40 -13.91
C LEU A 77 -4.18 -6.56 -12.39
N GLU A 78 -4.19 -7.80 -11.91
CA GLU A 78 -4.47 -8.12 -10.50
C GLU A 78 -3.53 -7.42 -9.50
N ARG A 79 -2.23 -7.34 -9.81
CA ARG A 79 -1.24 -6.71 -8.92
C ARG A 79 -1.44 -5.19 -8.85
N SER A 80 -1.68 -4.54 -9.99
CA SER A 80 -1.98 -3.11 -10.07
C SER A 80 -3.29 -2.77 -9.37
N ALA A 81 -4.34 -3.59 -9.55
CA ALA A 81 -5.59 -3.43 -8.79
C ALA A 81 -5.36 -3.54 -7.28
N ALA A 82 -4.61 -4.56 -6.83
CA ALA A 82 -4.28 -4.73 -5.42
C ALA A 82 -3.47 -3.54 -4.87
N TRP A 83 -2.56 -2.98 -5.67
CA TRP A 83 -1.78 -1.81 -5.34
C TRP A 83 -2.63 -0.53 -5.22
N CYS A 84 -3.50 -0.27 -6.19
CA CYS A 84 -4.41 0.87 -6.15
C CYS A 84 -5.35 0.81 -4.94
N HIS A 85 -5.89 -0.38 -4.62
CA HIS A 85 -6.67 -0.60 -3.39
C HIS A 85 -5.85 -0.42 -2.11
N TRP A 86 -4.55 -0.75 -2.15
CA TRP A 86 -3.62 -0.46 -1.07
C TRP A 86 -3.48 1.04 -0.84
N ARG A 87 -3.23 1.81 -1.90
CA ARG A 87 -3.08 3.28 -1.84
C ARG A 87 -4.36 3.99 -1.43
N CYS A 88 -5.53 3.47 -1.81
CA CYS A 88 -6.82 3.89 -1.25
C CYS A 88 -6.87 3.70 0.27
N SER A 89 -6.38 2.56 0.77
CA SER A 89 -6.37 2.27 2.21
C SER A 89 -5.41 3.19 2.97
N GLU A 90 -4.24 3.46 2.40
CA GLU A 90 -3.26 4.41 2.97
C GLU A 90 -3.78 5.85 3.00
N THR A 91 -4.46 6.28 1.94
CA THR A 91 -5.06 7.62 1.88
C THR A 91 -6.10 7.83 3.00
N ARG A 92 -6.88 6.79 3.32
CA ARG A 92 -7.92 6.85 4.36
C ARG A 92 -7.37 6.67 5.78
N ASN A 93 -6.38 5.81 5.96
CA ASN A 93 -5.96 5.35 7.29
C ASN A 93 -4.56 5.84 7.71
N GLY A 94 -3.86 6.54 6.81
CA GLY A 94 -2.46 6.90 6.99
C GLY A 94 -1.51 5.83 6.44
N VAL A 95 -0.23 6.18 6.41
CA VAL A 95 0.86 5.35 5.91
C VAL A 95 1.76 4.95 7.08
N ILE A 96 2.12 3.67 7.12
CA ILE A 96 3.18 3.16 8.02
C ILE A 96 4.17 2.41 7.14
N ARG A 97 5.41 2.90 7.07
CA ARG A 97 6.52 2.19 6.42
C ARG A 97 7.47 1.67 7.47
N ALA A 98 7.96 0.46 7.27
CA ALA A 98 8.87 -0.19 8.18
C ALA A 98 9.92 -0.98 7.38
N ASP A 99 11.10 -1.10 7.96
CA ASP A 99 12.15 -1.96 7.45
C ASP A 99 12.05 -3.32 8.15
N LEU A 100 11.58 -4.34 7.43
CA LEU A 100 11.32 -5.67 7.96
C LEU A 100 12.47 -6.60 7.60
N THR A 101 13.04 -7.26 8.62
CA THR A 101 13.90 -8.42 8.44
C THR A 101 13.14 -9.68 8.85
N LEU A 102 12.98 -10.63 7.92
CA LEU A 102 12.43 -11.94 8.23
C LEU A 102 13.46 -12.81 8.94
N ARG A 103 12.98 -13.67 9.83
CA ARG A 103 13.84 -14.68 10.44
C ARG A 103 14.24 -15.74 9.40
N PRO A 104 15.48 -16.26 9.43
CA PRO A 104 15.88 -17.38 8.60
C PRO A 104 14.98 -18.60 8.82
N ALA A 105 14.81 -19.43 7.79
CA ALA A 105 13.99 -20.64 7.86
C ALA A 105 14.48 -21.66 8.92
N ALA A 106 15.74 -21.57 9.35
CA ALA A 106 16.28 -22.41 10.43
C ALA A 106 15.88 -21.93 11.83
N GLU A 107 15.51 -20.66 11.98
CA GLU A 107 15.20 -20.02 13.27
C GLU A 107 13.70 -19.80 13.50
N ALA A 108 12.92 -19.81 12.43
CA ALA A 108 11.47 -19.62 12.46
C ALA A 108 10.76 -20.67 11.61
N ARG A 109 9.45 -20.79 11.83
CA ARG A 109 8.63 -21.79 11.15
C ARG A 109 8.48 -21.56 9.64
N ARG A 110 8.57 -20.31 9.19
CA ARG A 110 8.38 -19.97 7.77
C ARG A 110 9.54 -20.52 6.94
N THR A 111 9.18 -21.34 5.96
CA THR A 111 10.10 -21.86 4.94
C THR A 111 9.78 -21.36 3.53
N THR A 112 8.65 -20.66 3.35
CA THR A 112 8.18 -20.14 2.06
C THR A 112 8.28 -18.62 2.00
N PRO A 113 8.48 -18.02 0.82
CA PRO A 113 8.54 -16.57 0.67
C PRO A 113 7.22 -15.89 1.05
N VAL A 114 7.29 -14.63 1.48
CA VAL A 114 6.13 -13.75 1.63
C VAL A 114 5.81 -13.10 0.28
N SER A 115 4.56 -13.15 -0.16
CA SER A 115 4.12 -12.40 -1.35
C SER A 115 4.14 -10.89 -1.08
N GLY A 116 4.71 -10.11 -2.01
CA GLY A 116 4.76 -8.65 -1.94
C GLY A 116 3.42 -7.96 -2.19
N ALA A 117 2.40 -8.67 -2.68
CA ALA A 117 1.14 -8.08 -3.16
C ALA A 117 0.10 -7.79 -2.06
N GLY A 118 0.49 -7.51 -0.81
CA GLY A 118 -0.46 -7.05 0.20
C GLY A 118 -1.39 -8.11 0.78
N VAL A 119 -1.16 -9.40 0.51
CA VAL A 119 -2.09 -10.50 0.85
C VAL A 119 -1.92 -10.96 2.30
N LEU A 120 -0.69 -10.94 2.81
CA LEU A 120 -0.38 -11.42 4.15
C LEU A 120 -0.97 -10.48 5.21
N ARG A 121 -1.53 -11.07 6.28
CA ARG A 121 -2.09 -10.36 7.44
C ARG A 121 -1.44 -10.84 8.74
N PRO A 122 -0.15 -10.57 8.96
CA PRO A 122 0.52 -11.04 10.16
C PRO A 122 0.05 -10.27 11.41
N MET A 123 0.30 -10.88 12.56
CA MET A 123 0.11 -10.27 13.87
C MET A 123 1.38 -9.50 14.25
N TRP A 124 1.23 -8.37 14.92
CA TRP A 124 2.33 -7.50 15.31
C TRP A 124 2.30 -7.25 16.80
N ASP A 125 3.40 -7.53 17.48
CA ASP A 125 3.65 -6.94 18.79
C ASP A 125 4.18 -5.52 18.58
N ILE A 126 3.32 -4.56 18.90
CA ILE A 126 3.57 -3.12 18.80
C ILE A 126 3.80 -2.48 20.18
N GLY A 127 4.07 -3.28 21.21
CA GLY A 127 4.35 -2.81 22.57
C GLY A 127 3.09 -2.59 23.43
N HIS A 128 1.95 -3.12 23.02
CA HIS A 128 0.74 -3.12 23.85
C HIS A 128 0.78 -4.29 24.85
N LEU A 129 0.32 -4.02 26.07
CA LEU A 129 -0.01 -5.05 27.04
C LEU A 129 -1.51 -5.32 27.01
N SER A 130 -1.90 -6.59 27.08
CA SER A 130 -3.31 -6.96 27.24
C SER A 130 -3.81 -6.46 28.61
N PRO A 131 -5.14 -6.31 28.79
CA PRO A 131 -5.70 -5.97 30.10
C PRO A 131 -5.33 -6.96 31.21
N THR A 132 -4.94 -8.18 30.84
CA THR A 132 -4.48 -9.25 31.74
C THR A 132 -2.96 -9.30 31.91
N GLY A 133 -2.21 -8.33 31.36
CA GLY A 133 -0.75 -8.23 31.46
C GLY A 133 0.03 -9.11 30.48
N GLY A 134 -0.65 -9.83 29.58
CA GLY A 134 -0.02 -10.61 28.51
C GLY A 134 0.37 -9.74 27.31
N ARG A 135 1.14 -10.28 26.37
CA ARG A 135 1.47 -9.59 25.11
C ARG A 135 0.19 -9.43 24.27
N ALA A 136 -0.16 -8.20 23.90
CA ALA A 136 -1.24 -7.93 22.96
C ALA A 136 -0.66 -7.74 21.56
N VAL A 137 -1.20 -8.48 20.59
CA VAL A 137 -0.82 -8.35 19.17
C VAL A 137 -1.94 -7.67 18.38
N SER A 138 -1.56 -6.90 17.37
CA SER A 138 -2.46 -6.23 16.44
C SER A 138 -2.24 -6.70 15.01
N VAL A 139 -3.30 -6.80 14.21
CA VAL A 139 -3.18 -7.27 12.82
C VAL A 139 -3.03 -6.08 11.87
N ALA A 140 -2.10 -6.20 10.93
CA ALA A 140 -1.97 -5.29 9.79
C ALA A 140 -1.74 -6.12 8.53
N ARG A 141 -2.26 -5.67 7.39
CA ARG A 141 -1.81 -6.19 6.09
C ARG A 141 -0.37 -5.73 5.86
N LEU A 142 0.37 -6.50 5.07
CA LEU A 142 1.76 -6.19 4.71
C LEU A 142 1.93 -6.22 3.19
N TRP A 143 2.50 -5.13 2.65
CA TRP A 143 2.96 -5.00 1.27
C TRP A 143 4.48 -4.87 1.27
N VAL A 144 5.17 -5.57 0.36
CA VAL A 144 6.65 -5.47 0.22
C VAL A 144 6.94 -4.51 -0.93
N GLU A 145 7.72 -3.46 -0.66
CA GLU A 145 8.13 -2.50 -1.70
C GLU A 145 9.16 -3.13 -2.64
N ASP A 146 9.11 -2.75 -3.92
CA ASP A 146 10.08 -3.07 -4.98
C ASP A 146 10.37 -4.57 -5.27
N MET A 147 9.75 -5.48 -4.52
CA MET A 147 10.00 -6.91 -4.61
C MET A 147 8.71 -7.71 -4.78
N PRO A 148 8.69 -8.73 -5.65
CA PRO A 148 7.52 -9.60 -5.80
C PRO A 148 7.36 -10.55 -4.62
N TYR A 149 8.46 -10.95 -3.99
CA TYR A 149 8.53 -11.87 -2.86
C TYR A 149 9.64 -11.45 -1.90
N LEU A 150 9.50 -11.81 -0.62
CA LEU A 150 10.52 -11.64 0.42
C LEU A 150 10.85 -13.00 1.03
N GLU A 151 12.10 -13.46 0.87
CA GLU A 151 12.54 -14.77 1.34
C GLU A 151 12.81 -14.81 2.86
N PRO A 152 12.71 -15.98 3.51
CA PRO A 152 13.14 -16.13 4.90
C PRO A 152 14.61 -15.71 5.10
N GLY A 153 14.87 -14.81 6.04
CA GLY A 153 16.21 -14.26 6.30
C GLY A 153 16.51 -12.96 5.54
N GLU A 154 15.68 -12.57 4.58
CA GLU A 154 15.86 -11.32 3.84
C GLU A 154 15.27 -10.11 4.57
N ARG A 155 15.65 -8.94 4.07
CA ARG A 155 15.24 -7.63 4.56
C ARG A 155 14.67 -6.80 3.43
N ALA A 156 13.56 -6.13 3.66
CA ALA A 156 12.95 -5.21 2.71
C ALA A 156 12.14 -4.12 3.41
N THR A 157 11.96 -3.01 2.71
CA THR A 157 10.97 -2.00 3.11
C THR A 157 9.57 -2.55 2.87
N VAL A 158 8.71 -2.42 3.87
CA VAL A 158 7.32 -2.85 3.83
C VAL A 158 6.39 -1.73 4.22
N ARG A 159 5.19 -1.76 3.64
CA ARG A 159 4.07 -0.88 4.00
C ARG A 159 3.10 -1.68 4.84
N LEU A 160 2.56 -1.06 5.88
CA LEU A 160 1.61 -1.68 6.79
C LEU A 160 0.28 -0.93 6.75
N VAL A 161 -0.81 -1.67 6.55
CA VAL A 161 -2.18 -1.16 6.68
C VAL A 161 -2.84 -1.86 7.86
N PRO A 162 -3.00 -1.17 9.02
CA PRO A 162 -3.69 -1.71 10.18
C PRO A 162 -5.12 -2.14 9.88
N LEU A 163 -5.54 -3.30 10.38
CA LEU A 163 -6.96 -3.68 10.38
C LEU A 163 -7.74 -2.92 11.46
N THR A 164 -7.07 -2.55 12.55
CA THR A 164 -7.63 -1.75 13.65
C THR A 164 -6.73 -0.53 13.87
N PRO A 165 -6.92 0.57 13.11
CA PRO A 165 -6.01 1.74 13.14
C PRO A 165 -5.83 2.36 14.53
N SER A 166 -6.84 2.30 15.41
CA SER A 166 -6.75 2.86 16.76
C SER A 166 -5.64 2.25 17.62
N HIS A 167 -5.28 0.99 17.39
CA HIS A 167 -4.19 0.31 18.10
C HIS A 167 -2.80 0.84 17.73
N TRP A 168 -2.67 1.50 16.58
CA TRP A 168 -1.38 1.90 16.00
C TRP A 168 -1.05 3.38 16.21
N THR A 169 -1.87 4.10 16.97
CA THR A 169 -1.76 5.55 17.18
C THR A 169 -0.48 5.99 17.91
N HIS A 170 0.09 5.11 18.74
CA HIS A 170 1.32 5.34 19.49
C HIS A 170 2.59 4.93 18.74
N VAL A 171 2.46 4.28 17.58
CA VAL A 171 3.61 3.82 16.79
C VAL A 171 4.38 5.02 16.22
N GLN A 172 5.70 5.00 16.33
CA GLN A 172 6.57 6.10 15.94
C GLN A 172 7.78 5.63 15.12
N PRO A 173 8.34 6.47 14.23
CA PRO A 173 9.63 6.23 13.59
C PRO A 173 10.72 5.84 14.59
N GLY A 174 11.56 4.88 14.20
CA GLY A 174 12.61 4.29 15.03
C GLY A 174 12.13 3.19 15.99
N GLN A 175 10.82 3.01 16.18
CA GLN A 175 10.30 1.96 17.04
C GLN A 175 10.52 0.58 16.42
N GLN A 176 11.00 -0.37 17.22
CA GLN A 176 11.08 -1.77 16.83
C GLN A 176 9.77 -2.50 17.19
N ILE A 177 9.22 -3.24 16.23
CA ILE A 177 8.04 -4.09 16.39
C ILE A 177 8.33 -5.51 15.91
N ASN A 178 7.64 -6.50 16.44
CA ASN A 178 7.85 -7.90 16.06
C ASN A 178 6.67 -8.45 15.29
N MET A 179 6.96 -9.10 14.16
CA MET A 179 5.99 -9.81 13.34
C MET A 179 5.83 -11.23 13.85
N HIS A 180 4.58 -11.69 13.93
CA HIS A 180 4.15 -12.99 14.39
C HIS A 180 3.17 -13.61 13.40
N GLU A 181 3.32 -14.90 13.17
CA GLU A 181 2.36 -15.72 12.40
C GLU A 181 1.74 -16.85 13.21
N ASP A 182 2.41 -17.22 14.28
CA ASP A 182 1.87 -18.04 15.34
C ASP A 182 2.41 -17.47 16.66
N ARG A 183 2.83 -18.34 17.58
CA ARG A 183 3.44 -17.92 18.85
C ARG A 183 4.91 -17.51 18.71
N THR A 184 5.54 -17.82 17.57
CA THR A 184 6.93 -17.50 17.27
C THR A 184 7.06 -16.15 16.57
N VAL A 185 8.20 -15.48 16.77
CA VAL A 185 8.53 -14.26 16.03
C VAL A 185 9.00 -14.67 14.64
N ALA A 186 8.26 -14.26 13.62
CA ALA A 186 8.57 -14.54 12.21
C ALA A 186 9.51 -13.48 11.59
N GLY A 187 9.55 -12.28 12.18
CA GLY A 187 10.40 -11.19 11.72
C GLY A 187 10.42 -10.03 12.69
N THR A 188 11.37 -9.12 12.49
CA THR A 188 11.51 -7.91 13.29
C THR A 188 11.54 -6.72 12.33
N ALA A 189 10.73 -5.69 12.62
CA ALA A 189 10.68 -4.50 11.81
C ALA A 189 11.03 -3.25 12.61
N VAL A 190 11.69 -2.29 11.97
CA VAL A 190 11.93 -0.95 12.50
C VAL A 190 11.04 0.01 11.72
N ILE A 191 10.20 0.77 12.42
CA ILE A 191 9.33 1.76 11.78
C ILE A 191 10.20 2.87 11.19
N LEU A 192 10.03 3.13 9.90
CA LEU A 192 10.74 4.18 9.17
C LEU A 192 9.92 5.47 9.16
N GLU A 193 8.65 5.38 8.79
CA GLU A 193 7.78 6.52 8.57
C GLU A 193 6.37 6.23 9.07
N VAL A 194 5.73 7.26 9.64
CA VAL A 194 4.32 7.22 10.05
C VAL A 194 3.65 8.52 9.61
N HIS A 195 2.78 8.43 8.61
CA HIS A 195 1.90 9.52 8.21
C HIS A 195 0.51 9.22 8.75
N ARG A 196 0.03 10.07 9.66
CA ARG A 196 -1.34 9.93 10.17
C ARG A 196 -2.33 10.37 9.10
N PRO A 197 -3.53 9.76 9.04
CA PRO A 197 -4.55 10.24 8.13
C PRO A 197 -4.83 11.71 8.46
N ALA A 198 -4.97 12.53 7.42
CA ALA A 198 -5.33 13.93 7.60
C ALA A 198 -6.63 13.98 8.42
N ALA A 199 -6.60 14.65 9.56
CA ALA A 199 -7.78 14.78 10.40
C ALA A 199 -8.89 15.39 9.54
N ALA A 200 -10.00 14.66 9.37
CA ALA A 200 -11.20 15.25 8.82
C ALA A 200 -11.53 16.46 9.68
N ARG A 201 -11.38 17.66 9.12
CA ARG A 201 -11.72 18.90 9.81
C ARG A 201 -13.19 18.76 10.22
N PRO A 202 -13.54 18.83 11.52
CA PRO A 202 -14.94 18.71 11.91
C PRO A 202 -15.71 19.83 11.19
N ALA A 203 -16.82 19.45 10.55
CA ALA A 203 -17.78 20.42 10.05
C ALA A 203 -18.26 21.24 11.27
N GLY A 204 -17.91 22.52 11.27
CA GLY A 204 -18.41 23.50 12.25
C GLY A 204 -19.83 23.92 11.93
#